data_AF-A0A926JGB2-F1
#
_entry.id   AF-A0A926JGB2-F1
#
_cell.length_a   1.000
_cell.length_b   1.000
_cell.length_c   1.000
_cell.angle_alpha   90.00
_cell.angle_beta   90.00
_cell.angle_gamma   90.00
#
_symmetry.space_group_name_H-M   'P 1'
#
loop_
_entity.id
_entity.type
_entity.pdbx_description
1 polymer ?
#
loop_
_entity_poly.entity_id
_entity_poly.type
_entity_poly.pdbx_seq_one_letter_code
_entity_poly.pdbx_strand_id
1 'polypeptide(L)'
;MAVINCPLCGRTLTAPAPECPVCRGDLRPLAQIAALADEHFNKAVALARAQQWHGAAEHLAVTRALSPNDVDAIVLLAKVRYRQRGSRRAEVRQLLERALELAPDREDVRSALEESARPQRQQRQGRQRRRR
;
A
#
# COMPACT_ATOMS: atom_id res chain seq x y z
N MET A 1 4.21 -0.08 -9.57
CA MET A 1 3.64 -0.03 -10.94
C MET A 1 2.52 -1.05 -11.03
N ALA A 2 1.30 -0.60 -11.30
CA ALA A 2 0.12 -1.48 -11.36
C ALA A 2 0.25 -2.44 -12.55
N VAL A 3 0.32 -3.74 -12.24
CA VAL A 3 0.27 -4.80 -13.26
C VAL A 3 -1.19 -5.16 -13.49
N ILE A 4 -1.65 -5.04 -14.73
CA ILE A 4 -3.03 -5.37 -15.11
C ILE A 4 -3.04 -6.37 -16.26
N ASN A 5 -4.04 -7.24 -16.29
CA ASN A 5 -4.26 -8.10 -17.45
C ASN A 5 -5.29 -7.43 -18.37
N CYS A 6 -4.97 -7.35 -19.67
CA CYS A 6 -5.91 -6.90 -20.67
C CYS A 6 -7.12 -7.86 -20.67
N PRO A 7 -8.35 -7.38 -20.41
CA PRO A 7 -9.52 -8.24 -20.35
C PRO A 7 -9.92 -8.80 -21.72
N LEU A 8 -9.43 -8.22 -22.80
CA LEU A 8 -9.78 -8.59 -24.18
C LEU A 8 -8.88 -9.68 -24.75
N CYS A 9 -7.58 -9.68 -24.41
CA CYS A 9 -6.63 -10.66 -24.95
C CYS A 9 -5.79 -11.39 -23.89
N GLY A 10 -6.03 -11.14 -22.60
CA GLY A 10 -5.36 -11.80 -21.48
C GLY A 10 -3.90 -11.39 -21.25
N ARG A 11 -3.34 -10.47 -22.05
CA ARG A 11 -1.94 -10.09 -21.91
C ARG A 11 -1.71 -9.24 -20.66
N THR A 12 -0.67 -9.57 -19.92
CA THR A 12 -0.17 -8.77 -18.79
C THR A 12 0.49 -7.49 -19.28
N LEU A 13 0.07 -6.37 -18.73
CA LEU A 13 0.55 -5.02 -19.03
C LEU A 13 1.19 -4.43 -17.77
N THR A 14 2.31 -3.74 -17.94
CA THR A 14 3.08 -3.12 -16.85
C THR A 14 2.51 -1.77 -16.42
N ALA A 15 1.67 -1.17 -17.26
CA ALA A 15 0.95 0.07 -16.99
C ALA A 15 -0.34 0.12 -17.84
N PRO A 16 -1.40 0.75 -17.34
CA PRO A 16 -2.60 0.96 -18.13
C PRO A 16 -2.37 2.06 -19.17
N ALA A 17 -2.21 1.66 -20.43
CA ALA A 17 -2.31 2.53 -21.59
C ALA A 17 -3.80 2.71 -21.98
N PRO A 18 -4.19 3.78 -22.69
CA PRO A 18 -5.55 3.92 -23.21
C PRO A 18 -5.91 2.84 -24.24
N GLU A 19 -4.93 2.18 -24.83
CA GLU A 19 -5.11 1.11 -25.80
C GLU A 19 -4.13 -0.04 -25.52
N CYS A 20 -4.58 -1.29 -25.72
CA CYS A 20 -3.69 -2.44 -25.62
C CYS A 20 -2.71 -2.48 -26.81
N PRO A 21 -1.38 -2.55 -26.58
CA PRO A 21 -0.40 -2.55 -27.67
C PRO A 21 -0.43 -3.82 -28.55
N VAL A 22 -1.18 -4.85 -28.14
CA VAL A 22 -1.27 -6.14 -28.86
C VAL A 22 -2.60 -6.29 -29.57
N CYS A 23 -3.72 -6.23 -28.84
CA CYS A 23 -5.04 -6.47 -29.43
C CYS A 23 -5.75 -5.18 -29.86
N ARG A 24 -5.17 -4.00 -29.62
CA ARG A 24 -5.76 -2.69 -29.91
C ARG A 24 -7.11 -2.42 -29.23
N GLY A 25 -7.40 -3.18 -28.18
CA GLY A 25 -8.59 -2.99 -27.38
C GLY A 25 -8.56 -1.70 -26.60
N ASP A 26 -9.71 -1.03 -26.49
CA ASP A 26 -9.87 0.20 -25.70
C ASP A 26 -9.77 -0.11 -24.20
N LEU A 27 -8.73 0.44 -23.57
CA LEU A 27 -8.46 0.28 -22.14
C LEU A 27 -8.63 1.61 -21.39
N ARG A 28 -9.18 2.66 -22.02
CA ARG A 28 -9.43 3.95 -21.37
C ARG A 28 -10.18 3.84 -20.03
N PRO A 29 -11.22 3.00 -19.87
CA PRO A 29 -11.89 2.84 -18.58
C PRO A 29 -10.95 2.27 -17.50
N LEU A 30 -10.09 1.30 -17.85
CA LEU A 30 -9.11 0.75 -16.91
C LEU A 30 -8.03 1.78 -16.57
N ALA A 31 -7.58 2.56 -17.55
CA ALA A 31 -6.64 3.64 -17.33
C ALA A 31 -7.20 4.72 -16.42
N GLN A 32 -8.48 5.06 -16.53
CA GLN A 32 -9.16 5.99 -15.63
C GLN A 32 -9.24 5.44 -14.20
N ILE A 33 -9.60 4.16 -14.02
CA ILE A 33 -9.64 3.51 -12.70
C ILE A 33 -8.26 3.51 -12.04
N ALA A 34 -7.21 3.19 -12.79
CA ALA A 34 -5.85 3.19 -12.27
C ALA A 34 -5.37 4.61 -11.91
N ALA A 35 -5.65 5.61 -12.76
CA ALA A 35 -5.34 7.01 -12.47
C ALA A 35 -6.05 7.49 -11.19
N LEU A 36 -7.30 7.08 -10.98
CA LEU A 36 -8.02 7.38 -9.76
C LEU A 36 -7.39 6.71 -8.53
N ALA A 37 -6.91 5.47 -8.65
CA ALA A 37 -6.17 4.80 -7.59
C ALA A 37 -4.89 5.57 -7.22
N ASP A 38 -4.13 6.03 -8.23
CA ASP A 38 -2.91 6.82 -8.03
C ASP A 38 -3.21 8.17 -7.35
N GLU A 39 -4.30 8.84 -7.71
CA GLU A 39 -4.72 10.09 -7.07
C GLU A 39 -5.00 9.87 -5.58
N HIS A 40 -5.79 8.85 -5.24
CA HIS A 40 -6.09 8.51 -3.85
C HIS A 40 -4.81 8.10 -3.09
N PHE A 41 -3.92 7.33 -3.70
CA PHE A 41 -2.64 6.97 -3.09
C PHE A 41 -1.79 8.20 -2.78
N ASN A 42 -1.64 9.11 -3.73
CA ASN A 42 -0.87 10.34 -3.55
C ASN A 42 -1.46 11.23 -2.45
N LYS A 43 -2.80 11.33 -2.39
CA LYS A 43 -3.48 12.04 -1.31
C LYS A 43 -3.22 11.39 0.04
N ALA A 44 -3.26 10.06 0.12
CA ALA A 44 -2.93 9.33 1.34
C ALA A 44 -1.48 9.55 1.78
N VAL A 45 -0.51 9.57 0.87
CA VAL A 45 0.89 9.89 1.16
C VAL A 45 1.01 11.28 1.77
N ALA A 46 0.36 12.28 1.18
CA ALA A 46 0.37 13.65 1.70
C ALA A 46 -0.24 13.73 3.12
N LEU A 47 -1.39 13.09 3.34
CA LEU A 47 -2.05 13.03 4.65
C LEU A 47 -1.19 12.30 5.69
N ALA A 48 -0.56 11.19 5.32
CA ALA A 48 0.32 10.43 6.20
C ALA A 48 1.56 11.24 6.61
N ARG A 49 2.15 12.01 5.69
CA ARG A 49 3.25 12.94 5.99
C ARG A 49 2.80 14.06 6.94
N ALA A 50 1.57 14.55 6.79
CA ALA A 50 0.93 15.50 7.70
C ALA A 50 0.44 14.85 9.01
N GLN A 51 0.69 13.56 9.24
CA GLN A 51 0.24 12.78 10.41
C GLN A 51 -1.29 12.70 10.57
N GLN A 52 -2.04 12.95 9.50
CA GLN A 52 -3.49 12.83 9.44
C GLN A 52 -3.87 11.37 9.17
N TRP A 53 -3.65 10.51 10.18
CA TRP A 53 -3.72 9.05 10.04
C TRP A 53 -5.09 8.50 9.64
N HIS A 54 -6.19 9.15 10.03
CA HIS A 54 -7.54 8.71 9.68
C HIS A 54 -7.80 8.95 8.19
N GLY A 55 -7.63 10.19 7.71
CA GLY A 55 -7.79 10.52 6.30
C GLY A 55 -6.84 9.74 5.40
N ALA A 56 -5.60 9.51 5.83
CA ALA A 56 -4.67 8.66 5.07
C ALA A 56 -5.22 7.23 4.91
N ALA A 57 -5.81 6.64 5.96
CA ALA A 57 -6.39 5.31 5.89
C ALA A 57 -7.63 5.24 5.00
N GLU A 58 -8.45 6.30 4.96
CA GLU A 58 -9.64 6.38 4.09
C GLU A 58 -9.23 6.37 2.61
N HIS A 59 -8.29 7.22 2.22
CA HIS A 59 -7.79 7.24 0.84
C HIS A 59 -7.07 5.93 0.46
N LEU A 60 -6.38 5.28 1.40
CA LEU A 60 -5.78 3.96 1.17
C LEU A 60 -6.81 2.84 1.03
N ALA A 61 -7.96 2.95 1.70
CA ALA A 61 -9.06 2.01 1.51
C ALA A 61 -9.60 2.07 0.08
N VAL A 62 -9.76 3.29 -0.47
CA VAL A 62 -10.14 3.48 -1.88
C VAL A 62 -9.06 2.93 -2.81
N THR A 63 -7.80 3.29 -2.58
CA THR A 63 -6.66 2.79 -3.39
C THR A 63 -6.66 1.27 -3.46
N ARG A 64 -6.82 0.59 -2.31
CA ARG A 64 -6.87 -0.89 -2.26
C ARG A 64 -8.12 -1.49 -2.89
N ALA A 65 -9.24 -0.79 -2.89
CA ALA A 65 -10.43 -1.26 -3.61
C ALA A 65 -10.22 -1.24 -5.13
N LEU A 66 -9.52 -0.21 -5.64
CA LEU A 66 -9.23 -0.05 -7.07
C LEU A 66 -7.99 -0.84 -7.52
N SER A 67 -7.03 -1.06 -6.63
CA SER A 67 -5.74 -1.75 -6.86
C SER A 67 -5.40 -2.67 -5.68
N PRO A 68 -6.06 -3.84 -5.56
CA PRO A 68 -5.98 -4.70 -4.37
C PRO A 68 -4.62 -5.34 -4.12
N ASN A 69 -3.79 -5.47 -5.16
CA ASN A 69 -2.44 -6.03 -5.08
C ASN A 69 -1.34 -4.95 -5.15
N ASP A 70 -1.67 -3.68 -4.97
CA ASP A 70 -0.66 -2.63 -4.85
C ASP A 70 0.09 -2.78 -3.52
N VAL A 71 1.32 -3.28 -3.62
CA VAL A 71 2.20 -3.54 -2.48
C VAL A 71 2.52 -2.24 -1.73
N ASP A 72 2.72 -1.12 -2.43
CA ASP A 72 3.07 0.14 -1.79
C ASP A 72 1.88 0.72 -1.02
N ALA A 73 0.67 0.58 -1.56
CA ALA A 73 -0.57 0.92 -0.85
C ALA A 73 -0.77 0.04 0.40
N ILE A 74 -0.54 -1.27 0.31
CA ILE A 74 -0.65 -2.20 1.45
C ILE A 74 0.36 -1.83 2.54
N VAL A 75 1.62 -1.59 2.17
CA VAL A 75 2.68 -1.22 3.11
C VAL A 75 2.41 0.13 3.77
N LEU A 76 1.97 1.13 2.99
CA LEU A 76 1.62 2.43 3.54
C LEU A 76 0.43 2.32 4.51
N LEU A 77 -0.59 1.51 4.19
CA LEU A 77 -1.72 1.28 5.07
C LEU A 77 -1.29 0.62 6.38
N ALA A 78 -0.40 -0.38 6.33
CA ALA A 78 0.16 -1.00 7.52
C ALA A 78 0.88 0.04 8.42
N LYS A 79 1.70 0.91 7.83
CA LYS A 79 2.39 2.01 8.54
C LYS A 79 1.40 3.01 9.14
N VAL A 80 0.34 3.38 8.41
CA VAL A 80 -0.72 4.28 8.87
C VAL A 80 -1.50 3.66 10.03
N ARG A 81 -1.96 2.40 9.91
CA ARG A 81 -2.67 1.65 10.96
C ARG A 81 -1.84 1.50 12.22
N TYR A 82 -0.54 1.26 12.07
CA TYR A 82 0.39 1.18 13.19
C TYR A 82 0.50 2.50 13.98
N ARG A 83 0.30 3.65 13.32
CA ARG A 83 0.34 4.99 13.94
C ARG A 83 -0.99 5.44 14.54
N GLN A 84 -2.11 4.82 14.14
CA GLN A 84 -3.43 5.13 14.69
C GLN A 84 -3.53 4.73 16.17
N ARG A 85 -4.31 5.50 16.95
CA ARG A 85 -4.63 5.13 18.34
C ARG A 85 -5.41 3.82 18.34
N GLY A 86 -5.05 2.90 19.24
CA GLY A 86 -5.66 1.56 19.27
C GLY A 86 -5.20 0.63 18.13
N SER A 87 -4.04 0.91 17.52
CA SER A 87 -3.41 0.10 16.46
C SER A 87 -3.66 -1.40 16.66
N ARG A 88 -4.39 -2.01 15.71
CA ARG A 88 -4.65 -3.44 15.66
C ARG A 88 -3.40 -4.14 15.11
N ARG A 89 -2.48 -4.53 16.01
CA ARG A 89 -1.23 -5.22 15.65
C ARG A 89 -1.45 -6.42 14.72
N ALA A 90 -2.54 -7.16 14.92
CA ALA A 90 -2.92 -8.29 14.05
C ALA A 90 -3.21 -7.83 12.61
N GLU A 91 -3.97 -6.75 12.43
CA GLU A 91 -4.26 -6.18 11.10
C GLU A 91 -2.98 -5.68 10.41
N VAL A 92 -2.12 -4.98 11.16
CA VAL A 92 -0.82 -4.51 10.65
C VAL A 92 0.04 -5.68 10.18
N ARG A 93 0.09 -6.77 10.96
CA ARG A 93 0.82 -7.99 10.60
C ARG A 93 0.27 -8.61 9.32
N GLN A 94 -1.04 -8.81 9.24
CA GLN A 94 -1.69 -9.40 8.06
C GLN A 94 -1.42 -8.59 6.78
N LEU A 95 -1.43 -7.25 6.88
CA LEU A 95 -1.09 -6.40 5.74
C LEU A 95 0.37 -6.59 5.31
N LEU A 96 1.30 -6.67 6.24
CA LEU A 96 2.73 -6.85 5.95
C LEU A 96 3.04 -8.26 5.42
N GLU A 97 2.39 -9.29 5.95
CA GLU A 97 2.45 -10.66 5.42
C GLU A 97 1.96 -10.69 3.96
N ARG A 98 0.80 -10.09 3.68
CA ARG A 98 0.27 -9.99 2.31
C ARG A 98 1.21 -9.23 1.37
N ALA A 99 1.86 -8.17 1.84
CA ALA A 99 2.83 -7.44 1.05
C ALA A 99 4.06 -8.30 0.70
N LEU A 100 4.54 -9.15 1.62
CA LEU A 100 5.63 -10.09 1.37
C LEU A 100 5.22 -11.25 0.45
N GLU A 101 3.98 -11.73 0.51
CA GLU A 101 3.47 -12.71 -0.45
C GLU A 101 3.51 -12.17 -1.88
N LEU A 102 3.16 -10.89 -2.07
CA LEU A 102 3.13 -10.22 -3.37
C LEU A 102 4.52 -9.79 -3.84
N ALA A 103 5.42 -9.45 -2.92
CA ALA A 103 6.78 -9.02 -3.22
C ALA A 103 7.77 -9.54 -2.16
N PRO A 104 8.25 -10.80 -2.29
CA PRO A 104 9.10 -11.47 -1.30
C PRO A 104 10.45 -10.79 -1.02
N ASP A 105 10.96 -10.05 -2.01
CA ASP A 105 12.28 -9.40 -1.99
C ASP A 105 12.27 -8.01 -1.32
N ARG A 106 11.12 -7.59 -0.78
CA ARG A 106 10.96 -6.27 -0.13
C ARG A 106 11.50 -6.27 1.30
N GLU A 107 12.79 -5.97 1.45
CA GLU A 107 13.46 -5.88 2.76
C GLU A 107 12.82 -4.85 3.70
N ASP A 108 12.32 -3.73 3.17
CA ASP A 108 11.62 -2.71 3.95
C ASP A 108 10.35 -3.24 4.63
N VAL A 109 9.67 -4.20 3.99
CA VAL A 109 8.46 -4.84 4.51
C VAL A 109 8.82 -5.88 5.57
N ARG A 110 9.88 -6.66 5.34
CA ARG A 110 10.41 -7.63 6.31
C ARG A 110 10.80 -6.94 7.62
N SER A 111 11.58 -5.86 7.51
CA SER A 111 11.96 -5.02 8.65
C SER A 111 10.74 -4.44 9.39
N ALA A 112 9.71 -3.98 8.66
CA ALA A 112 8.49 -3.46 9.27
C ALA A 112 7.69 -4.56 10.00
N LEU A 113 7.66 -5.78 9.46
CA LEU A 113 6.98 -6.93 10.08
C LEU A 113 7.65 -7.29 11.41
N GLU A 114 8.98 -7.37 11.43
CA GLU A 114 9.76 -7.59 12.65
C GLU A 114 9.51 -6.50 13.70
N GLU A 115 9.55 -5.22 13.30
CA GLU A 115 9.24 -4.10 14.20
C GLU A 115 7.82 -4.21 14.77
N SER A 116 6.86 -4.61 13.93
CA SER A 116 5.46 -4.79 14.33
C SER A 116 5.26 -5.93 15.34
N ALA A 117 6.17 -6.92 15.38
CA ALA A 117 6.12 -8.04 16.31
C ALA A 117 6.78 -7.73 17.68
N ARG A 118 7.67 -6.73 17.76
CA ARG A 118 8.39 -6.41 19.00
C ARG A 118 7.46 -5.92 20.12
N PRO A 119 7.61 -6.43 21.37
CA PRO A 119 6.78 -6.01 22.50
C PRO A 119 7.02 -4.53 22.87
N GLN A 120 5.93 -3.80 23.17
CA GLN A 120 5.96 -2.33 23.39
C GLN A 120 6.90 -1.87 24.51
N ARG A 121 7.24 -2.74 25.49
CA ARG A 121 8.19 -2.43 26.56
C ARG A 121 9.56 -2.00 26.03
N GLN A 122 10.03 -2.58 24.92
CA GLN A 122 11.36 -2.28 24.36
C GLN A 122 11.37 -0.99 23.51
N GLN A 123 10.28 -0.67 22.81
CA GLN A 123 10.19 0.55 21.98
C GLN A 123 10.15 1.85 22.81
N ARG A 124 9.51 1.85 23.98
CA ARG A 124 9.50 3.01 24.88
C ARG A 124 10.90 3.30 25.46
N GLN A 125 11.65 2.24 25.80
CA GLN A 125 13.01 2.37 26.34
C GLN A 125 14.03 2.86 25.27
N GLY A 126 13.91 2.41 24.02
CA GLY A 126 14.78 2.86 22.92
C GLY A 126 14.57 4.33 22.50
N ARG A 127 13.31 4.81 22.48
CA ARG A 127 13.02 6.24 22.21
C ARG A 127 13.43 7.17 23.35
N GLN A 128 13.39 6.70 24.60
CA GLN A 128 13.88 7.46 25.75
C GLN A 128 15.41 7.60 25.75
N ARG A 129 16.14 6.58 25.27
CA ARG A 129 17.61 6.62 25.17
C ARG A 129 18.14 7.49 24.03
N ARG A 130 17.41 7.64 22.92
CA ARG A 130 17.80 8.53 21.79
C ARG A 130 17.51 10.02 22.03
N ARG A 131 16.86 10.37 23.14
CA ARG A 131 16.54 11.75 23.53
C ARG A 131 17.40 12.27 24.70
N ARG A 132 18.38 11.50 25.14
CA ARG A 132 19.44 11.89 26.07
C ARG A 132 20.75 11.90 25.31
#